data_AF-A0A957JCC8-F1
#
_entry.id   AF-A0A957JCC8-F1
#
_cell.length_a   1.000
_cell.length_b   1.000
_cell.length_c   1.000
_cell.angle_alpha   90.00
_cell.angle_beta   90.00
_cell.angle_gamma   90.00
#
_symmetry.space_group_name_H-M   'P 1'
#
loop_
_entity.id
_entity.type
_entity.pdbx_description
1 polymer ?
#
loop_
_entity_poly.entity_id
_entity_poly.type
_entity_poly.pdbx_seq_one_letter_code
_entity_poly.pdbx_strand_id
1 'polypeptide(L)'
;LITLLAASGLWTGIDYFVRYTDQPGLPEAFAERDWLLGRYVAGLTPPFRAYLTPAQAEMATIYFALGGDQDLLHSFDAAMTTVPLGAPGEVLVYLVAAEALAARESLFERFPESSINPLEDGFIPYTLLGSAERIPTANLTDLPLGEGISLVAWDTALAAAALNVELYWQATMSLTQPATAYVQLLAADGALVAQHDHIPAGYPTQLWRAGELVTDQFVLDLRGVPAGVYTLRTGFYDSETQQPLGDGVEFARITLP
;
A
#
# COMPACT_ATOMS: atom_id res chain seq x y z
N LEU A 1 15.17 12.20 52.67
CA LEU A 1 15.33 11.78 51.26
C LEU A 1 14.37 10.64 50.91
N ILE A 2 14.45 9.48 51.58
CA ILE A 2 13.56 8.32 51.33
C ILE A 2 12.07 8.68 51.46
N THR A 3 11.69 9.44 52.48
CA THR A 3 10.29 9.87 52.69
C THR A 3 9.78 10.82 51.61
N LEU A 4 10.65 11.68 51.07
CA LEU A 4 10.30 12.59 49.98
C LEU A 4 10.16 11.83 48.65
N LEU A 5 11.01 10.83 48.43
CA LEU A 5 10.93 9.96 47.26
C LEU A 5 9.65 9.11 47.28
N ALA A 6 9.30 8.55 48.45
CA ALA A 6 8.07 7.78 48.63
C ALA A 6 6.82 8.64 48.46
N ALA A 7 6.81 9.87 49.00
CA ALA A 7 5.71 10.81 48.82
C ALA A 7 5.55 11.25 47.36
N SER A 8 6.66 11.51 46.65
CA SER A 8 6.65 11.81 45.23
C SER A 8 6.11 10.64 44.41
N GLY A 9 6.58 9.41 44.67
CA GLY A 9 6.10 8.21 43.98
C GLY A 9 4.61 7.94 44.21
N LEU A 10 4.12 8.17 45.43
CA LEU A 10 2.70 8.04 45.76
C LEU A 10 1.86 9.09 45.02
N TRP A 11 2.34 10.34 44.96
CA TRP A 11 1.67 11.43 44.24
C TRP A 11 1.64 11.20 42.73
N THR A 12 2.77 10.81 42.14
CA THR A 12 2.82 10.42 40.72
C THR A 12 1.91 9.22 40.43
N GLY A 13 1.85 8.23 41.34
CA GLY A 13 0.95 7.10 41.19
C GLY A 13 -0.53 7.48 41.27
N ILE A 14 -0.91 8.39 42.18
CA ILE A 14 -2.28 8.91 42.28
C ILE A 14 -2.65 9.75 41.06
N ASP A 15 -1.74 10.62 40.61
CA ASP A 15 -1.96 11.40 39.38
C ASP A 15 -2.13 10.45 38.17
N TYR A 16 -1.27 9.44 38.04
CA TYR A 16 -1.29 8.51 36.90
C TYR A 16 -2.48 7.54 36.89
N PHE A 17 -2.80 6.91 38.02
CA PHE A 17 -3.78 5.82 38.08
C PHE A 17 -5.17 6.23 38.59
N VAL A 18 -5.34 7.47 39.03
CA VAL A 18 -6.63 7.96 39.55
C VAL A 18 -7.06 9.24 38.84
N ARG A 19 -6.21 10.28 38.84
CA ARG A 19 -6.62 11.57 38.23
C ARG A 19 -6.58 11.55 36.72
N TYR A 20 -5.56 10.95 36.13
CA TYR A 20 -5.44 10.87 34.68
C TYR A 20 -6.42 9.85 34.07
N THR A 21 -6.78 8.78 34.79
CA THR A 21 -7.81 7.84 34.34
C THR A 21 -9.22 8.43 34.33
N ASP A 22 -9.47 9.45 35.16
CA ASP A 22 -10.75 10.17 35.23
C ASP A 22 -10.84 11.34 34.22
N GLN A 23 -9.80 11.58 33.42
CA GLN A 23 -9.82 12.59 32.35
C GLN A 23 -10.13 11.93 31.00
N PRO A 24 -11.33 12.13 30.43
CA PRO A 24 -11.71 11.47 29.17
C PRO A 24 -10.89 11.92 27.95
N GLY A 25 -10.22 13.07 28.02
CA GLY A 25 -9.37 13.62 26.94
C GLY A 25 -7.87 13.34 27.08
N LEU A 26 -7.44 12.45 27.99
CA LEU A 26 -6.01 12.22 28.19
C LEU A 26 -5.26 11.69 26.95
N PRO A 27 -5.84 10.79 26.14
CA PRO A 27 -5.25 10.40 24.85
C PRO A 27 -5.14 11.59 23.88
N GLU A 28 -6.08 12.53 23.92
CA GLU A 28 -6.07 13.77 23.13
C GLU A 28 -4.90 14.66 23.55
N ALA A 29 -4.57 14.73 24.84
CA ALA A 29 -3.50 15.60 25.35
C ALA A 29 -2.06 15.11 25.06
N PHE A 30 -1.84 13.80 24.87
CA PHE A 30 -0.51 13.22 24.60
C PHE A 30 -0.28 12.82 23.15
N ALA A 31 -1.36 12.55 22.40
CA ALA A 31 -1.33 12.11 21.01
C ALA A 31 -2.39 12.86 20.18
N GLU A 32 -2.54 14.16 20.43
CA GLU A 32 -3.53 15.05 19.79
C GLU A 32 -3.54 14.89 18.28
N ARG A 33 -2.35 14.87 17.67
CA ARG A 33 -2.15 14.69 16.23
C ARG A 33 -2.79 13.40 15.70
N ASP A 34 -2.56 12.28 16.36
CA ASP A 34 -3.06 10.97 15.93
C ASP A 34 -4.56 10.82 16.23
N TRP A 35 -5.03 11.43 17.31
CA TRP A 35 -6.46 11.49 17.62
C TRP A 35 -7.22 12.32 16.59
N LEU A 36 -6.74 13.52 16.26
CA LEU A 36 -7.34 14.39 15.23
C LEU A 36 -7.37 13.69 13.87
N LEU A 37 -6.32 12.96 13.52
CA LEU A 37 -6.28 12.13 12.32
C LEU A 37 -7.41 11.09 12.30
N GLY A 38 -7.55 10.31 13.38
CA GLY A 38 -8.61 9.31 13.48
C GLY A 38 -10.02 9.92 13.45
N ARG A 39 -10.22 11.08 14.09
CA ARG A 39 -11.48 11.84 14.03
C ARG A 39 -11.80 12.37 12.65
N TYR A 40 -10.78 12.85 11.92
CA TYR A 40 -10.92 13.28 10.54
C TYR A 40 -11.42 12.13 9.65
N VAL A 41 -10.77 10.97 9.73
CA VAL A 41 -11.16 9.78 8.94
C VAL A 41 -12.56 9.30 9.33
N ALA A 42 -12.89 9.24 10.62
CA ALA A 42 -14.23 8.87 11.10
C ALA A 42 -15.34 9.83 10.62
N GLY A 43 -14.98 11.07 10.27
CA GLY A 43 -15.90 12.09 9.76
C GLY A 43 -16.08 12.09 8.23
N LEU A 44 -15.30 11.30 7.49
CA LEU A 44 -15.41 11.21 6.03
C LEU A 44 -16.76 10.58 5.63
N THR A 45 -17.30 10.99 4.50
CA THR A 45 -18.58 10.46 3.97
C THR A 45 -18.31 9.23 3.09
N PRO A 46 -18.82 8.03 3.43
CA PRO A 46 -18.68 6.84 2.59
C PRO A 46 -19.38 6.97 1.23
N PRO A 47 -18.93 6.25 0.17
CA PRO A 47 -17.80 5.32 0.17
C PRO A 47 -16.45 6.02 -0.01
N PHE A 48 -15.49 5.71 0.85
CA PHE A 48 -14.11 6.18 0.76
C PHE A 48 -13.14 5.07 1.13
N ARG A 49 -11.87 5.26 0.78
CA ARG A 49 -10.75 4.48 1.28
C ARG A 49 -9.64 5.42 1.71
N ALA A 50 -9.19 5.26 2.96
CA ALA A 50 -8.14 6.10 3.52
C ALA A 50 -6.86 5.31 3.71
N TYR A 51 -5.74 5.96 3.42
CA TYR A 51 -4.40 5.42 3.56
C TYR A 51 -3.50 6.37 4.33
N LEU A 52 -2.76 5.87 5.30
CA LEU A 52 -1.76 6.59 6.06
C LEU A 52 -0.37 6.30 5.50
N THR A 53 0.42 7.34 5.24
CA THR A 53 1.81 7.20 4.81
C THR A 53 2.72 8.25 5.48
N PRO A 54 3.94 7.88 5.93
CA PRO A 54 4.52 6.54 5.89
C PRO A 54 3.81 5.58 6.87
N ALA A 55 4.05 4.28 6.71
CA ALA A 55 3.49 3.28 7.60
C ALA A 55 3.92 3.55 9.06
N GLN A 56 2.97 3.53 9.99
CA GLN A 56 3.23 3.78 11.41
C GLN A 56 3.09 2.49 12.20
N ALA A 57 4.07 2.20 13.06
CA ALA A 57 4.08 1.00 13.89
C ALA A 57 3.03 1.06 15.02
N GLU A 58 2.68 2.26 15.49
CA GLU A 58 1.72 2.47 16.58
C GLU A 58 0.52 3.29 16.09
N MET A 59 -0.62 2.62 15.85
CA MET A 59 -1.86 3.25 15.39
C MET A 59 -2.97 3.19 16.45
N ALA A 60 -2.63 2.87 17.71
CA ALA A 60 -3.61 2.62 18.76
C ALA A 60 -4.54 3.82 19.02
N THR A 61 -3.98 5.04 19.10
CA THR A 61 -4.76 6.27 19.28
C THR A 61 -5.65 6.55 18.07
N ILE A 62 -5.15 6.30 16.86
CA ILE A 62 -5.90 6.50 15.62
C ILE A 62 -7.10 5.54 15.58
N TYR A 63 -6.87 4.25 15.81
CA TYR A 63 -7.93 3.24 15.85
C TYR A 63 -8.94 3.46 16.98
N PHE A 64 -8.48 3.97 18.13
CA PHE A 64 -9.39 4.38 19.20
C PHE A 64 -10.32 5.52 18.75
N ALA A 65 -9.78 6.55 18.09
CA ALA A 65 -10.56 7.66 17.55
C ALA A 65 -11.51 7.27 16.40
N LEU A 66 -11.17 6.20 15.66
CA LEU A 66 -12.03 5.55 14.65
C LEU A 66 -13.20 4.76 15.24
N GLY A 67 -13.34 4.70 16.57
CA GLY A 67 -14.38 3.88 17.21
C GLY A 67 -14.10 2.37 17.14
N GLY A 68 -12.85 1.98 16.88
CA GLY A 68 -12.41 0.60 16.77
C GLY A 68 -12.52 0.00 15.37
N ASP A 69 -13.03 0.73 14.38
CA ASP A 69 -13.10 0.25 13.00
C ASP A 69 -11.74 0.43 12.29
N GLN A 70 -10.95 -0.64 12.28
CA GLN A 70 -9.60 -0.65 11.68
C GLN A 70 -9.64 -0.77 10.16
N ASP A 71 -10.79 -1.06 9.55
CA ASP A 71 -10.90 -1.18 8.09
C ASP A 71 -11.05 0.19 7.42
N LEU A 72 -11.32 1.26 8.18
CA LEU A 72 -11.44 2.62 7.64
C LEU A 72 -10.10 3.26 7.27
N LEU A 73 -8.97 2.79 7.82
CA LEU A 73 -7.65 3.35 7.57
C LEU A 73 -6.60 2.26 7.39
N HIS A 74 -5.97 2.24 6.22
CA HIS A 74 -4.86 1.35 5.91
C HIS A 74 -3.54 2.13 6.00
N SER A 75 -2.40 1.45 6.08
CA SER A 75 -1.10 2.13 6.08
C SER A 75 -0.13 1.49 5.10
N PHE A 76 0.68 2.32 4.45
CA PHE A 76 1.69 1.93 3.47
C PHE A 76 2.79 3.00 3.42
N ASP A 77 3.88 2.75 2.70
CA ASP A 77 4.99 3.71 2.58
C ASP A 77 5.11 4.27 1.15
N ALA A 78 4.43 5.38 0.87
CA ALA A 78 4.42 5.99 -0.47
C ALA A 78 5.79 6.48 -0.97
N ALA A 79 6.81 6.55 -0.11
CA ALA A 79 8.18 6.87 -0.52
C ALA A 79 8.92 5.64 -1.08
N MET A 80 8.49 4.44 -0.71
CA MET A 80 9.17 3.17 -1.00
C MET A 80 8.36 2.25 -1.90
N THR A 81 7.04 2.43 -1.99
CA THR A 81 6.11 1.62 -2.79
C THR A 81 5.31 2.43 -3.78
N THR A 82 4.86 1.78 -4.86
CA THR A 82 3.77 2.28 -5.68
C THR A 82 2.49 2.43 -4.85
N VAL A 83 1.65 3.39 -5.22
CA VAL A 83 0.50 3.83 -4.41
C VAL A 83 -0.72 2.92 -4.64
N PRO A 84 -1.40 2.45 -3.57
CA PRO A 84 -2.67 1.75 -3.71
C PRO A 84 -3.74 2.63 -4.35
N LEU A 85 -4.42 2.15 -5.38
CA LEU A 85 -5.42 2.91 -6.14
C LEU A 85 -6.86 2.70 -5.63
N GLY A 86 -7.05 1.91 -4.55
CA GLY A 86 -8.36 1.52 -3.99
C GLY A 86 -9.34 0.93 -5.03
N ALA A 87 -10.63 0.84 -4.68
CA ALA A 87 -11.62 0.26 -5.60
C ALA A 87 -12.30 1.33 -6.48
N PRO A 88 -12.62 1.04 -7.76
CA PRO A 88 -13.31 1.99 -8.64
C PRO A 88 -14.58 2.58 -8.01
N GLY A 89 -14.74 3.90 -8.08
CA GLY A 89 -15.89 4.63 -7.53
C GLY A 89 -15.76 5.10 -6.07
N GLU A 90 -14.74 4.68 -5.33
CA GLU A 90 -14.45 5.20 -3.97
C GLU A 90 -13.75 6.56 -4.00
N VAL A 91 -13.95 7.43 -3.01
CA VAL A 91 -13.04 8.57 -2.79
C VAL A 91 -11.76 8.06 -2.13
N LEU A 92 -10.58 8.36 -2.69
CA LEU A 92 -9.31 7.99 -2.08
C LEU A 92 -8.77 9.17 -1.28
N VAL A 93 -8.31 8.87 -0.06
CA VAL A 93 -7.73 9.88 0.84
C VAL A 93 -6.38 9.38 1.34
N TYR A 94 -5.29 9.95 0.83
CA TYR A 94 -3.95 9.68 1.35
C TYR A 94 -3.61 10.71 2.42
N LEU A 95 -3.47 10.25 3.65
CA LEU A 95 -3.06 11.02 4.81
C LEU A 95 -1.54 10.95 4.93
N VAL A 96 -0.89 12.01 4.45
CA VAL A 96 0.57 12.05 4.38
C VAL A 96 1.10 12.83 5.57
N ALA A 97 2.02 12.24 6.35
CA ALA A 97 2.71 12.98 7.39
C ALA A 97 3.42 14.20 6.78
N ALA A 98 3.27 15.37 7.39
CA ALA A 98 3.74 16.63 6.83
C ALA A 98 5.27 16.64 6.63
N GLU A 99 5.99 15.94 7.51
CA GLU A 99 7.43 15.71 7.50
C GLU A 99 7.91 14.72 6.41
N ALA A 100 7.01 13.92 5.82
CA ALA A 100 7.37 12.87 4.87
C ALA A 100 7.52 13.42 3.43
N LEU A 101 8.55 14.23 3.19
CA LEU A 101 8.76 14.93 1.92
C LEU A 101 8.76 13.98 0.70
N ALA A 102 9.47 12.86 0.78
CA ALA A 102 9.54 11.89 -0.33
C ALA A 102 8.16 11.28 -0.69
N ALA A 103 7.35 10.95 0.32
CA ALA A 103 5.99 10.45 0.11
C ALA A 103 5.09 11.52 -0.54
N ARG A 104 5.27 12.80 -0.17
CA ARG A 104 4.53 13.93 -0.74
C ARG A 104 4.88 14.17 -2.21
N GLU A 105 6.16 14.12 -2.55
CA GLU A 105 6.64 14.27 -3.93
C GLU A 105 6.10 13.13 -4.80
N SER A 106 6.26 11.88 -4.36
CA SER A 106 5.74 10.68 -5.03
C SER A 106 4.24 10.76 -5.32
N LEU A 107 3.41 11.11 -4.31
CA LEU A 107 1.97 11.24 -4.49
C LEU A 107 1.57 12.40 -5.41
N PHE A 108 2.26 13.54 -5.32
CA PHE A 108 1.96 14.70 -6.17
C PHE A 108 2.33 14.44 -7.63
N GLU A 109 3.44 13.76 -7.90
CA GLU A 109 3.83 13.37 -9.27
C GLU A 109 2.80 12.42 -9.89
N ARG A 110 2.26 11.49 -9.10
CA ARG A 110 1.27 10.52 -9.59
C ARG A 110 -0.13 11.10 -9.72
N PHE A 111 -0.51 12.00 -8.82
CA PHE A 111 -1.86 12.59 -8.75
C PHE A 111 -1.82 14.11 -8.61
N PRO A 112 -1.40 14.82 -9.67
CA PRO A 112 -1.34 16.29 -9.67
C PRO A 112 -2.72 16.95 -9.49
N GLU A 113 -3.80 16.23 -9.76
CA GLU A 113 -5.20 16.66 -9.61
C GLU A 113 -5.74 16.59 -8.17
N SER A 114 -4.93 16.11 -7.22
CA SER A 114 -5.33 15.99 -5.82
C SER A 114 -5.68 17.34 -5.18
N SER A 115 -6.70 17.33 -4.32
CA SER A 115 -6.98 18.48 -3.44
C SER A 115 -6.21 18.34 -2.13
N ILE A 116 -5.58 19.44 -1.70
CA ILE A 116 -4.70 19.50 -0.52
C ILE A 116 -5.34 20.44 0.51
N ASN A 117 -5.86 19.87 1.60
CA ASN A 117 -6.44 20.63 2.72
C ASN A 117 -5.74 20.23 4.02
N PRO A 118 -4.60 20.86 4.39
CA PRO A 118 -3.82 20.43 5.55
C PRO A 118 -4.67 20.32 6.81
N LEU A 119 -4.50 19.23 7.56
CA LEU A 119 -5.00 19.13 8.92
C LEU A 119 -4.07 19.96 9.82
N GLU A 120 -4.62 20.56 10.87
CA GLU A 120 -3.81 21.26 11.87
C GLU A 120 -2.74 20.30 12.41
N ASP A 121 -1.49 20.75 12.43
CA ASP A 121 -0.35 20.12 13.10
C ASP A 121 0.01 18.66 12.73
N GLY A 122 0.09 18.34 11.43
CA GLY A 122 1.07 17.33 10.98
C GLY A 122 0.64 16.33 9.92
N PHE A 123 -0.56 16.41 9.36
CA PHE A 123 -0.96 15.58 8.23
C PHE A 123 -1.54 16.41 7.08
N ILE A 124 -1.27 15.96 5.86
CA ILE A 124 -1.73 16.58 4.63
C ILE A 124 -2.59 15.53 3.90
N PRO A 125 -3.92 15.70 3.85
CA PRO A 125 -4.80 14.84 3.07
C PRO A 125 -4.69 15.19 1.60
N TYR A 126 -4.32 14.21 0.80
CA TYR A 126 -4.41 14.22 -0.65
C TYR A 126 -5.66 13.46 -1.04
N THR A 127 -6.70 14.19 -1.43
CA THR A 127 -7.99 13.60 -1.80
C THR A 127 -8.11 13.51 -3.31
N LEU A 128 -8.37 12.30 -3.81
CA LEU A 128 -8.71 12.03 -5.20
C LEU A 128 -10.20 11.74 -5.30
N LEU A 129 -10.90 12.59 -6.03
CA LEU A 129 -12.26 12.28 -6.45
C LEU A 129 -12.19 11.09 -7.41
N GLY A 130 -13.03 10.08 -7.19
CA GLY A 130 -13.08 8.88 -8.02
C GLY A 130 -13.34 9.19 -9.49
N SER A 131 -12.27 9.40 -10.26
CA SER A 131 -12.28 9.22 -11.70
C SER A 131 -12.47 7.72 -11.99
N ALA A 132 -13.30 7.40 -12.99
CA ALA A 132 -13.57 6.03 -13.39
C ALA A 132 -12.34 5.32 -13.98
N GLU A 133 -11.31 6.06 -14.39
CA GLU A 133 -10.12 5.53 -15.05
C GLU A 133 -8.89 5.75 -14.14
N ARG A 134 -8.62 4.78 -13.27
CA ARG A 134 -7.49 4.80 -12.31
C ARG A 134 -6.25 4.08 -12.82
N ILE A 135 -6.44 3.23 -13.82
CA ILE A 135 -5.40 2.45 -14.45
C ILE A 135 -5.05 3.18 -15.74
N PRO A 136 -3.88 3.82 -15.86
CA PRO A 136 -3.51 4.63 -17.00
C PRO A 136 -3.02 3.81 -18.22
N THR A 137 -3.50 2.58 -18.40
CA THR A 137 -3.09 1.69 -19.50
C THR A 137 -4.30 1.12 -20.24
N ALA A 138 -4.10 0.86 -21.55
CA ALA A 138 -5.10 0.25 -22.41
C ALA A 138 -5.11 -1.30 -22.34
N ASN A 139 -4.06 -1.94 -21.80
CA ASN A 139 -4.00 -3.41 -21.72
C ASN A 139 -4.73 -3.91 -20.46
N LEU A 140 -6.04 -3.70 -20.43
CA LEU A 140 -6.93 -4.23 -19.40
C LEU A 140 -7.08 -5.75 -19.56
N THR A 141 -7.23 -6.44 -18.44
CA THR A 141 -7.42 -7.90 -18.40
C THR A 141 -8.19 -8.30 -17.14
N ASP A 142 -8.48 -9.59 -16.99
CA ASP A 142 -9.03 -10.17 -15.76
C ASP A 142 -8.49 -11.61 -15.65
N LEU A 143 -7.23 -11.71 -15.22
CA LEU A 143 -6.54 -13.00 -15.07
C LEU A 143 -6.41 -13.35 -13.59
N PRO A 144 -7.19 -14.33 -13.07
CA PRO A 144 -7.07 -14.79 -11.70
C PRO A 144 -5.77 -15.58 -11.51
N LEU A 145 -5.04 -15.30 -10.43
CA LEU A 145 -3.73 -15.89 -10.11
C LEU A 145 -3.76 -16.88 -8.95
N GLY A 146 -4.94 -17.08 -8.36
CA GLY A 146 -5.15 -17.87 -7.14
C GLY A 146 -5.16 -17.01 -5.88
N GLU A 147 -5.67 -17.58 -4.78
CA GLU A 147 -5.65 -16.98 -3.43
C GLU A 147 -6.26 -15.57 -3.33
N GLY A 148 -7.18 -15.22 -4.24
CA GLY A 148 -7.87 -13.94 -4.19
C GLY A 148 -7.11 -12.78 -4.82
N ILE A 149 -6.18 -13.05 -5.75
CA ILE A 149 -5.49 -12.02 -6.53
C ILE A 149 -5.84 -12.16 -8.02
N SER A 150 -6.12 -11.03 -8.67
CA SER A 150 -6.26 -10.93 -10.13
C SER A 150 -5.28 -9.92 -10.71
N LEU A 151 -4.73 -10.20 -11.88
CA LEU A 151 -4.13 -9.17 -12.74
C LEU A 151 -5.27 -8.49 -13.50
N VAL A 152 -5.39 -7.17 -13.36
CA VAL A 152 -6.47 -6.40 -14.00
C VAL A 152 -5.98 -5.50 -15.12
N ALA A 153 -4.69 -5.20 -15.16
CA ALA A 153 -4.05 -4.53 -16.29
C ALA A 153 -2.54 -4.68 -16.26
N TRP A 154 -1.90 -4.35 -17.37
CA TRP A 154 -0.45 -4.33 -17.49
C TRP A 154 0.05 -3.31 -18.51
N ASP A 155 1.33 -2.96 -18.43
CA ASP A 155 2.03 -2.26 -19.49
C ASP A 155 3.49 -2.73 -19.56
N THR A 156 4.13 -2.52 -20.70
CA THR A 156 5.52 -2.90 -20.93
C THR A 156 6.25 -1.84 -21.74
N ALA A 157 7.47 -1.52 -21.33
CA ALA A 157 8.34 -0.59 -22.04
C ALA A 157 9.75 -1.15 -22.16
N LEU A 158 10.25 -1.24 -23.39
CA LEU A 158 11.63 -1.65 -23.66
C LEU A 158 12.58 -0.45 -23.46
N ALA A 159 13.59 -0.61 -22.62
CA ALA A 159 14.57 0.41 -22.30
C ALA A 159 15.99 -0.14 -22.48
N ALA A 160 16.54 0.00 -23.69
CA ALA A 160 17.86 -0.50 -24.06
C ALA A 160 18.06 -2.00 -23.77
N ALA A 161 18.68 -2.35 -22.65
CA ALA A 161 18.94 -3.73 -22.22
C ALA A 161 18.06 -4.16 -21.03
N ALA A 162 16.94 -3.48 -20.81
CA ALA A 162 15.97 -3.81 -19.77
C ALA A 162 14.55 -3.77 -20.34
N LEU A 163 13.69 -4.61 -19.79
CA LEU A 163 12.24 -4.55 -20.01
C LEU A 163 11.57 -4.10 -18.71
N ASN A 164 10.95 -2.93 -18.74
CA ASN A 164 10.10 -2.46 -17.66
C ASN A 164 8.71 -3.06 -17.86
N VAL A 165 8.16 -3.66 -16.82
CA VAL A 165 6.83 -4.27 -16.79
C VAL A 165 6.07 -3.65 -15.62
N GLU A 166 4.96 -3.00 -15.90
CA GLU A 166 4.06 -2.46 -14.87
C GLU A 166 2.83 -3.35 -14.80
N LEU A 167 2.52 -3.88 -13.63
CA LEU A 167 1.38 -4.77 -13.38
C LEU A 167 0.42 -4.11 -12.40
N TYR A 168 -0.88 -4.30 -12.65
CA TYR A 168 -1.95 -3.78 -11.82
C TYR A 168 -2.70 -4.96 -11.21
N TRP A 169 -2.48 -5.16 -9.92
CA TRP A 169 -3.07 -6.22 -9.12
C TRP A 169 -4.39 -5.76 -8.52
N GLN A 170 -5.36 -6.66 -8.41
CA GLN A 170 -6.56 -6.48 -7.59
C GLN A 170 -6.67 -7.60 -6.57
N ALA A 171 -6.81 -7.24 -5.30
CA ALA A 171 -7.23 -8.15 -4.25
C ALA A 171 -8.75 -8.35 -4.33
N THR A 172 -9.22 -9.57 -4.56
CA THR A 172 -10.66 -9.91 -4.53
C THR A 172 -11.14 -10.28 -3.13
N MET A 173 -10.21 -10.57 -2.22
CA MET A 173 -10.43 -10.76 -0.78
C MET A 173 -9.20 -10.28 0.00
N SER A 174 -9.32 -10.13 1.32
CA SER A 174 -8.17 -9.87 2.18
C SER A 174 -7.22 -11.07 2.18
N LEU A 175 -5.94 -10.82 1.97
CA LEU A 175 -4.90 -11.85 1.96
C LEU A 175 -4.35 -12.03 3.38
N THR A 176 -4.13 -13.27 3.81
CA THR A 176 -3.60 -13.57 5.14
C THR A 176 -2.14 -14.02 5.13
N GLN A 177 -1.65 -14.46 3.98
CA GLN A 177 -0.30 -14.99 3.82
C GLN A 177 0.63 -13.99 3.12
N PRO A 178 1.92 -13.94 3.51
CA PRO A 178 2.90 -13.14 2.80
C PRO A 178 3.18 -13.77 1.43
N ALA A 179 3.12 -12.96 0.38
CA ALA A 179 3.34 -13.45 -0.97
C ALA A 179 4.33 -12.58 -1.74
N THR A 180 5.12 -13.25 -2.57
CA THR A 180 6.06 -12.66 -3.51
C THR A 180 5.48 -12.79 -4.91
N ALA A 181 5.41 -11.67 -5.64
CA ALA A 181 5.05 -11.68 -7.06
C ALA A 181 6.29 -11.89 -7.91
N TYR A 182 6.15 -12.54 -9.06
CA TYR A 182 7.22 -12.71 -10.03
C TYR A 182 6.78 -12.36 -11.45
N VAL A 183 7.72 -11.94 -12.28
CA VAL A 183 7.59 -11.87 -13.73
C VAL A 183 8.68 -12.70 -14.36
N GLN A 184 8.30 -13.53 -15.34
CA GLN A 184 9.17 -14.40 -16.11
C GLN A 184 9.07 -14.07 -17.59
N LEU A 185 10.22 -14.06 -18.27
CA LEU A 185 10.36 -14.04 -19.71
C LEU A 185 10.70 -15.44 -20.20
N LEU A 186 9.83 -16.01 -21.05
CA LEU A 186 9.95 -17.38 -21.55
C LEU A 186 10.25 -17.36 -23.06
N ALA A 187 11.19 -18.20 -23.49
CA ALA A 187 11.46 -18.45 -24.90
C ALA A 187 10.36 -19.31 -25.54
N ALA A 188 10.39 -19.46 -26.87
CA ALA A 188 9.39 -20.20 -27.63
C ALA A 188 9.29 -21.70 -27.25
N ASP A 189 10.36 -22.28 -26.70
CA ASP A 189 10.41 -23.66 -26.19
C ASP A 189 10.00 -23.77 -24.70
N GLY A 190 9.60 -22.66 -24.08
CA GLY A 190 9.23 -22.57 -22.66
C GLY A 190 10.42 -22.38 -21.72
N ALA A 191 11.65 -22.25 -22.22
CA ALA A 191 12.81 -22.00 -21.38
C ALA A 191 12.73 -20.63 -20.70
N LEU A 192 13.05 -20.57 -19.40
CA LEU A 192 13.15 -19.33 -18.66
C LEU A 192 14.40 -18.56 -19.08
N VAL A 193 14.22 -17.31 -19.53
CA VAL A 193 15.27 -16.45 -20.09
C VAL A 193 15.68 -15.35 -19.12
N ALA A 194 14.70 -14.72 -18.48
CA ALA A 194 14.89 -13.69 -17.46
C ALA A 194 13.74 -13.75 -16.46
N GLN A 195 13.98 -13.31 -15.23
CA GLN A 195 12.93 -13.15 -14.23
C GLN A 195 13.26 -12.05 -13.23
N HIS A 196 12.24 -11.56 -12.56
CA HIS A 196 12.35 -10.67 -11.41
C HIS A 196 11.20 -10.93 -10.46
N ASP A 197 11.47 -10.99 -9.16
CA ASP A 197 10.48 -11.28 -8.12
C ASP A 197 10.75 -10.47 -6.85
N HIS A 198 9.67 -10.01 -6.21
CA HIS A 198 9.73 -9.22 -4.98
C HIS A 198 8.40 -9.21 -4.24
N ILE A 199 8.41 -8.69 -3.00
CA ILE A 199 7.16 -8.31 -2.32
C ILE A 199 6.50 -7.23 -3.18
N PRO A 200 5.25 -7.44 -3.65
CA PRO A 200 4.62 -6.55 -4.62
C PRO A 200 4.68 -5.09 -4.19
N ALA A 201 5.27 -4.25 -5.03
CA ALA A 201 5.51 -2.83 -4.76
C ALA A 201 6.30 -2.51 -3.47
N GLY A 202 6.72 -3.50 -2.67
CA GLY A 202 7.17 -3.27 -1.29
C GLY A 202 6.04 -3.11 -0.27
N TYR A 203 4.79 -3.38 -0.67
CA TYR A 203 3.59 -3.34 0.16
C TYR A 203 3.14 -4.78 0.52
N PRO A 204 3.37 -5.25 1.77
CA PRO A 204 3.08 -6.62 2.16
C PRO A 204 1.63 -7.03 1.85
N THR A 205 1.48 -8.18 1.19
CA THR A 205 0.16 -8.66 0.72
C THR A 205 -0.86 -8.83 1.85
N GLN A 206 -0.40 -9.10 3.07
CA GLN A 206 -1.26 -9.24 4.26
C GLN A 206 -2.01 -7.95 4.64
N LEU A 207 -1.53 -6.80 4.15
CA LEU A 207 -2.17 -5.51 4.34
C LEU A 207 -3.24 -5.25 3.28
N TRP A 208 -3.25 -6.01 2.18
CA TRP A 208 -4.21 -5.83 1.09
C TRP A 208 -5.62 -6.15 1.56
N ARG A 209 -6.58 -5.37 1.09
CA ARG A 209 -8.01 -5.53 1.39
C ARG A 209 -8.80 -5.80 0.12
N ALA A 210 -9.96 -6.43 0.28
CA ALA A 210 -10.86 -6.69 -0.84
C ALA A 210 -11.17 -5.40 -1.64
N GLY A 211 -11.08 -5.50 -2.96
CA GLY A 211 -11.24 -4.42 -3.93
C GLY A 211 -10.01 -3.54 -4.14
N GLU A 212 -8.96 -3.69 -3.33
CA GLU A 212 -7.77 -2.87 -3.42
C GLU A 212 -6.99 -3.15 -4.70
N LEU A 213 -6.62 -2.06 -5.38
CA LEU A 213 -5.78 -2.06 -6.56
C LEU A 213 -4.35 -1.66 -6.18
N VAL A 214 -3.36 -2.47 -6.55
CA VAL A 214 -1.93 -2.22 -6.29
C VAL A 214 -1.18 -2.18 -7.61
N THR A 215 -0.44 -1.10 -7.84
CA THR A 215 0.44 -0.99 -9.01
C THR A 215 1.83 -1.51 -8.64
N ASP A 216 2.49 -2.23 -9.51
CA ASP A 216 3.77 -2.89 -9.22
C ASP A 216 4.69 -2.85 -10.44
N GLN A 217 5.98 -2.64 -10.24
CA GLN A 217 6.95 -2.40 -11.31
C GLN A 217 8.09 -3.40 -11.26
N PHE A 218 8.24 -4.18 -12.32
CA PHE A 218 9.31 -5.15 -12.51
C PHE A 218 10.28 -4.67 -13.59
N VAL A 219 11.57 -4.99 -13.42
CA VAL A 219 12.60 -4.72 -14.42
C VAL A 219 13.31 -6.03 -14.73
N LEU A 220 13.11 -6.53 -15.94
CA LEU A 220 13.82 -7.72 -16.42
C LEU A 220 15.11 -7.28 -17.11
N ASP A 221 16.23 -7.85 -16.70
CA ASP A 221 17.52 -7.67 -17.38
C ASP A 221 17.56 -8.48 -18.68
N LEU A 222 17.75 -7.79 -19.81
CA LEU A 222 17.81 -8.39 -21.14
C LEU A 222 19.24 -8.51 -21.67
N ARG A 223 20.28 -8.26 -20.85
CA ARG A 223 21.67 -8.39 -21.29
C ARG A 223 21.97 -9.81 -21.76
N GLY A 224 22.32 -9.94 -23.03
CA GLY A 224 22.63 -11.22 -23.66
C GLY A 224 21.40 -12.03 -24.09
N VAL A 225 20.19 -11.49 -23.95
CA VAL A 225 18.98 -12.10 -24.49
C VAL A 225 18.93 -11.85 -26.00
N PRO A 226 18.80 -12.89 -26.86
CA PRO A 226 18.71 -12.72 -28.30
C PRO A 226 17.45 -11.97 -28.77
N ALA A 227 17.51 -11.44 -29.99
CA ALA A 227 16.31 -10.97 -30.68
C ALA A 227 15.35 -12.14 -30.93
N GLY A 228 14.05 -11.91 -30.77
CA GLY A 228 13.06 -12.98 -30.91
C GLY A 228 11.72 -12.67 -30.28
N VAL A 229 10.82 -13.65 -30.35
CA VAL A 229 9.50 -13.59 -29.73
C VAL A 229 9.53 -14.34 -28.40
N TYR A 230 9.03 -13.69 -27.36
CA TYR A 230 9.02 -14.19 -25.99
C TYR A 230 7.62 -14.05 -25.37
N THR A 231 7.33 -14.90 -24.40
CA THR A 231 6.10 -14.84 -23.61
C THR A 231 6.41 -14.31 -22.22
N LEU A 232 5.59 -13.38 -21.74
CA LEU A 232 5.63 -12.92 -20.36
C LEU A 232 4.62 -13.69 -19.52
N ARG A 233 5.10 -14.20 -18.38
CA ARG A 233 4.32 -14.93 -17.39
C ARG A 233 4.47 -14.28 -16.03
N THR A 234 3.41 -14.28 -15.23
CA THR A 234 3.45 -13.79 -13.85
C THR A 234 2.68 -14.70 -12.90
N GLY A 235 2.99 -14.62 -11.62
CA GLY A 235 2.38 -15.44 -10.58
C GLY A 235 2.75 -14.95 -9.19
N PHE A 236 2.19 -15.64 -8.20
CA PHE A 236 2.51 -15.45 -6.79
C PHE A 236 3.00 -16.76 -6.19
N TYR A 237 3.90 -16.65 -5.22
CA TYR A 237 4.27 -17.73 -4.33
C TYR A 237 4.30 -17.22 -2.89
N ASP A 238 4.06 -18.11 -1.94
CA ASP A 238 4.11 -17.81 -0.51
C ASP A 238 5.57 -17.51 -0.12
N SER A 239 5.81 -16.32 0.45
CA SER A 239 7.17 -15.85 0.71
C SER A 239 7.92 -16.69 1.75
N GLU A 240 7.21 -17.41 2.62
CA GLU A 240 7.80 -18.23 3.68
C GLU A 240 8.07 -19.66 3.22
N THR A 241 7.10 -20.29 2.57
CA THR A 241 7.13 -21.70 2.15
C THR A 241 7.67 -21.89 0.74
N GLN A 242 7.75 -20.82 -0.04
CA GLN A 242 8.11 -20.82 -1.48
C GLN A 242 7.17 -21.66 -2.35
N GLN A 243 5.97 -21.97 -1.87
CA GLN A 243 4.98 -22.70 -2.65
C GLN A 243 4.18 -21.77 -3.56
N PRO A 244 3.88 -22.19 -4.80
CA PRO A 244 3.01 -21.41 -5.69
C PRO A 244 1.64 -21.20 -5.05
N LEU A 245 1.11 -19.98 -5.16
CA LEU A 245 -0.25 -19.62 -4.69
C LEU A 245 -1.32 -19.82 -5.77
N GLY A 246 -1.03 -20.67 -6.75
CA GLY A 246 -1.81 -20.88 -7.96
C GLY A 246 -0.89 -21.09 -9.16
N ASP A 247 -1.49 -21.33 -10.31
CA ASP A 247 -0.74 -21.37 -11.56
C ASP A 247 -0.45 -19.95 -12.04
N GLY A 248 0.82 -19.67 -12.37
CA GLY A 248 1.16 -18.41 -13.01
C GLY A 248 0.51 -18.30 -14.39
N VAL A 249 0.08 -17.10 -14.77
CA VAL A 249 -0.63 -16.79 -16.02
C VAL A 249 0.29 -16.14 -17.04
N GLU A 250 0.13 -16.50 -18.31
CA GLU A 250 0.73 -15.76 -19.43
C GLU A 250 -0.13 -14.53 -19.72
N PHE A 251 0.46 -13.34 -19.77
CA PHE A 251 -0.29 -12.09 -19.94
C PHE A 251 0.08 -11.30 -21.19
N ALA A 252 1.26 -11.52 -21.76
CA ALA A 252 1.70 -10.83 -22.97
C ALA A 252 2.69 -11.65 -23.81
N ARG A 253 2.76 -11.33 -25.10
CA ARG A 253 3.86 -11.72 -25.99
C ARG A 253 4.58 -10.48 -26.47
N ILE A 254 5.90 -10.49 -26.38
CA ILE A 254 6.75 -9.37 -26.79
C ILE A 254 7.75 -9.80 -27.86
N THR A 255 8.16 -8.86 -28.70
CA THR A 255 9.24 -9.07 -29.68
C THR A 255 10.43 -8.22 -29.26
N LEU A 256 11.56 -8.86 -29.00
CA LEU A 256 12.82 -8.18 -28.73
C LEU A 256 13.57 -7.95 -30.06
N PRO A 257 14.10 -6.73 -30.30
CA PRO A 257 14.76 -6.35 -31.54
C PRO A 257 16.17 -6.93 -31.69
#